data_AF-A0A1I5WY77-F1
#
_entry.id   AF-A0A1I5WY77-F1
#
_cell.length_a   1.000
_cell.length_b   1.000
_cell.length_c   1.000
_cell.angle_alpha   90.00
_cell.angle_beta   90.00
_cell.angle_gamma   90.00
#
_symmetry.space_group_name_H-M   'P 1'
#
loop_
_entity.id
_entity.type
_entity.pdbx_description
1 polymer ?
#
loop_
_entity_poly.entity_id
_entity_poly.type
_entity_poly.pdbx_seq_one_letter_code
_entity_poly.pdbx_strand_id
1 'polypeptide(L)'
;MTPGIKSVLAAISLTVAGNVAAAQATPAEKVARSLAAEMSASAATLEAGKRHEGTKPLDRALHLAEFAEQSAEVGTDVFRNALEALKAARHELQMGRPEQAVARLTDGARALEQTPGGLRLGGVDPDRLDEIEGLPVLNLHGHELGEIVGFTQGENGAIARVEHGDFIFFGGNETPLEADRLLSGGGFVVLPEDILPEAFES
;
A
#
# COMPACT_ATOMS: atom_id res chain seq x y z
N MET A 1 -9.77 34.41 59.86
CA MET A 1 -10.94 34.32 58.96
C MET A 1 -10.50 34.68 57.54
N THR A 2 -10.27 33.69 56.69
CA THR A 2 -10.43 33.73 55.21
C THR A 2 -11.92 33.95 54.85
N PRO A 3 -12.37 34.19 53.59
CA PRO A 3 -11.76 34.03 52.25
C PRO A 3 -11.96 35.29 51.33
N GLY A 4 -11.60 35.38 50.04
CA GLY A 4 -11.41 34.36 49.02
C GLY A 4 -11.02 34.86 47.62
N ILE A 5 -10.80 33.86 46.78
CA ILE A 5 -10.35 33.82 45.39
C ILE A 5 -11.48 34.17 44.41
N LYS A 6 -11.22 35.01 43.41
CA LYS A 6 -11.89 35.11 42.09
C LYS A 6 -10.82 35.57 41.10
N SER A 7 -10.10 34.71 40.37
CA SER A 7 -10.51 33.84 39.26
C SER A 7 -11.13 34.60 38.08
N VAL A 8 -10.51 34.40 36.90
CA VAL A 8 -11.09 34.17 35.57
C VAL A 8 -10.72 35.19 34.46
N LEU A 9 -9.83 34.69 33.59
CA LEU A 9 -9.85 34.70 32.12
C LEU A 9 -10.24 35.99 31.37
N ALA A 10 -9.28 36.54 30.64
CA ALA A 10 -9.53 37.17 29.33
C ALA A 10 -8.77 36.39 28.27
N ALA A 11 -9.54 35.77 27.38
CA ALA A 11 -9.10 34.83 26.37
C ALA A 11 -8.24 35.49 25.28
N ILE A 12 -7.10 34.86 24.97
CA ILE A 12 -6.43 35.03 23.69
C ILE A 12 -7.20 34.16 22.69
N SER A 13 -8.20 34.75 22.04
CA SER A 13 -8.75 34.20 20.81
C SER A 13 -7.83 34.60 19.67
N LEU A 14 -6.69 33.92 19.56
CA LEU A 14 -5.93 33.92 18.31
C LEU A 14 -6.59 32.87 17.43
N THR A 15 -7.51 33.33 16.58
CA THR A 15 -8.08 32.54 15.49
C THR A 15 -6.93 32.16 14.56
N VAL A 16 -6.36 30.97 14.78
CA VAL A 16 -5.57 30.29 13.76
C VAL A 16 -6.57 29.98 12.66
N ALA A 17 -6.61 30.85 11.66
CA ALA A 17 -7.17 30.55 10.35
C ALA A 17 -6.33 29.41 9.78
N GLY A 18 -6.66 28.19 10.21
CA GLY A 18 -6.15 26.97 9.64
C GLY A 18 -6.69 26.89 8.23
N ASN A 19 -5.87 27.33 7.27
CA ASN A 19 -5.85 26.71 5.96
C ASN A 19 -5.41 25.26 6.16
N VAL A 20 -6.33 24.42 6.65
CA VAL A 20 -6.20 22.97 6.52
C VAL A 20 -6.60 22.71 5.07
N ALA A 21 -5.69 22.99 4.14
CA ALA A 21 -5.69 22.28 2.88
C ALA A 21 -5.76 20.81 3.29
N ALA A 22 -6.81 20.10 2.86
CA ALA A 22 -6.91 18.67 3.07
C ALA A 22 -5.63 18.07 2.48
N ALA A 23 -4.66 17.74 3.34
CA ALA A 23 -3.42 17.15 2.91
C ALA A 23 -3.80 15.85 2.23
N GLN A 24 -3.58 15.77 0.91
CA GLN A 24 -3.82 14.54 0.19
C GLN A 24 -2.94 13.46 0.80
N ALA A 25 -3.51 12.28 1.03
CA ALA A 25 -2.79 11.17 1.63
C ALA A 25 -1.54 10.85 0.78
N THR A 26 -0.39 10.71 1.44
CA THR A 26 0.85 10.36 0.75
C THR A 26 0.73 8.95 0.14
N PRO A 27 1.54 8.59 -0.86
CA PRO A 27 1.54 7.22 -1.41
C PRO A 27 1.70 6.15 -0.33
N ALA A 28 2.57 6.40 0.66
CA ALA A 28 2.77 5.51 1.80
C ALA A 28 1.50 5.34 2.66
N GLU A 29 0.77 6.43 2.91
CA GLU A 29 -0.50 6.39 3.65
C GLU A 29 -1.60 5.69 2.85
N LYS A 30 -1.63 5.84 1.52
CA LYS A 30 -2.55 5.10 0.65
C LYS A 30 -2.24 3.60 0.65
N VAL A 31 -0.97 3.22 0.61
CA VAL A 31 -0.54 1.82 0.72
C VAL A 31 -0.93 1.23 2.08
N ALA A 32 -0.65 1.93 3.19
CA ALA A 32 -1.05 1.47 4.52
C ALA A 32 -2.57 1.28 4.65
N ARG A 33 -3.37 2.21 4.11
CA ARG A 33 -4.84 2.12 4.11
C ARG A 33 -5.33 0.94 3.27
N SER A 34 -4.75 0.75 2.08
CA SER A 34 -5.12 -0.35 1.18
C SER A 34 -4.76 -1.70 1.78
N LEU A 35 -3.61 -1.79 2.44
CA LEU A 35 -3.18 -2.98 3.17
C LEU A 35 -4.18 -3.33 4.30
N ALA A 36 -4.60 -2.34 5.09
CA ALA A 36 -5.61 -2.54 6.14
C ALA A 36 -6.96 -3.00 5.57
N ALA A 37 -7.37 -2.44 4.42
CA ALA A 37 -8.60 -2.82 3.74
C ALA A 37 -8.55 -4.28 3.24
N GLU A 38 -7.46 -4.70 2.62
CA GLU A 38 -7.28 -6.08 2.16
C GLU A 38 -7.23 -7.08 3.33
N MET A 39 -6.55 -6.73 4.43
CA MET A 39 -6.58 -7.52 5.67
C MET A 39 -8.00 -7.68 6.21
N SER A 40 -8.76 -6.59 6.26
CA SER A 40 -10.15 -6.59 6.74
C SER A 40 -11.08 -7.38 5.80
N ALA A 41 -10.90 -7.26 4.49
CA ALA A 41 -11.66 -8.02 3.50
C ALA A 41 -11.38 -9.53 3.59
N SER A 42 -10.12 -9.91 3.80
CA SER A 42 -9.74 -11.30 4.06
C SER A 42 -10.40 -11.81 5.33
N ALA A 43 -10.28 -11.09 6.45
CA ALA A 43 -10.89 -11.46 7.72
C ALA A 43 -12.41 -11.68 7.58
N ALA A 44 -13.14 -10.72 7.01
CA ALA A 44 -14.59 -10.81 6.82
C ALA A 44 -14.99 -12.02 5.95
N THR A 45 -14.22 -12.32 4.91
CA THR A 45 -14.49 -13.46 4.02
C THR A 45 -14.23 -14.80 4.73
N LEU A 46 -13.19 -14.87 5.56
CA LEU A 46 -12.89 -16.04 6.39
C LEU A 46 -13.94 -16.27 7.48
N GLU A 47 -14.40 -15.20 8.14
CA GLU A 47 -15.51 -15.25 9.12
C GLU A 47 -16.81 -15.76 8.49
N ALA A 48 -17.07 -15.42 7.23
CA ALA A 48 -18.21 -15.93 6.47
C ALA A 48 -18.05 -17.42 6.06
N GLY A 49 -16.98 -18.10 6.46
CA GLY A 49 -16.69 -19.49 6.14
C GLY A 49 -16.16 -19.72 4.72
N LYS A 50 -15.89 -18.65 3.96
CA LYS A 50 -15.48 -18.71 2.55
C LYS A 50 -13.96 -18.77 2.40
N ARG A 51 -13.37 -19.86 2.91
CA ARG A 51 -11.92 -19.98 3.06
C ARG A 51 -11.12 -19.71 1.78
N HIS A 52 -11.53 -20.27 0.65
CA HIS A 52 -10.83 -20.09 -0.63
C HIS A 52 -10.97 -18.67 -1.19
N GLU A 53 -12.12 -18.02 -1.01
CA GLU A 53 -12.30 -16.62 -1.43
C GLU A 53 -11.45 -15.69 -0.56
N GLY A 54 -11.30 -16.00 0.73
CA GLY A 54 -10.54 -15.19 1.69
C GLY A 54 -9.03 -15.22 1.48
N THR A 55 -8.47 -16.21 0.76
CA THR A 55 -7.03 -16.23 0.45
C THR A 55 -6.65 -15.20 -0.61
N LYS A 56 -7.56 -14.82 -1.51
CA LYS A 56 -7.27 -13.80 -2.55
C LYS A 56 -6.86 -12.44 -1.97
N PRO A 57 -7.67 -11.79 -1.10
CA PRO A 57 -7.25 -10.55 -0.44
C PRO A 57 -6.04 -10.74 0.48
N LEU A 58 -5.86 -11.93 1.08
CA LEU A 58 -4.67 -12.23 1.88
C LEU A 58 -3.39 -12.22 1.03
N ASP A 59 -3.40 -12.86 -0.14
CA ASP A 59 -2.24 -12.92 -1.02
C ASP A 59 -1.92 -11.53 -1.59
N ARG A 60 -2.94 -10.73 -1.96
CA ARG A 60 -2.74 -9.31 -2.35
C ARG A 60 -2.12 -8.47 -1.24
N ALA A 61 -2.62 -8.62 -0.02
CA ALA A 61 -2.06 -7.94 1.15
C ALA A 61 -0.60 -8.35 1.41
N LEU A 62 -0.25 -9.63 1.19
CA LEU A 62 1.13 -10.11 1.33
C LEU A 62 2.07 -9.41 0.34
N HIS A 63 1.73 -9.39 -0.95
CA HIS A 63 2.55 -8.72 -1.97
C HIS A 63 2.72 -7.22 -1.65
N LEU A 64 1.62 -6.55 -1.28
CA LEU A 64 1.65 -5.13 -0.94
C LEU A 64 2.48 -4.84 0.31
N ALA A 65 2.44 -5.73 1.33
CA ALA A 65 3.25 -5.59 2.53
C ALA A 65 4.74 -5.87 2.29
N GLU A 66 5.07 -6.84 1.42
CA GLU A 66 6.46 -7.12 1.02
C GLU A 66 7.06 -5.95 0.26
N PHE A 67 6.30 -5.39 -0.68
CA PHE A 67 6.65 -4.13 -1.33
C PHE A 67 6.87 -3.01 -0.29
N ALA A 68 5.90 -2.77 0.59
CA ALA A 68 5.93 -1.62 1.49
C ALA A 68 7.06 -1.71 2.52
N GLU A 69 7.36 -2.89 3.05
CA GLU A 69 8.45 -3.10 4.01
C GLU A 69 9.81 -2.78 3.39
N GLN A 70 10.07 -3.24 2.17
CA GLN A 70 11.35 -3.02 1.51
C GLN A 70 11.48 -1.63 0.89
N SER A 71 10.37 -1.00 0.52
CA SER A 71 10.36 0.34 -0.06
C SER A 71 10.37 1.45 1.02
N ALA A 72 10.11 1.14 2.28
CA ALA A 72 9.92 2.16 3.31
C ALA A 72 11.22 2.88 3.69
N GLU A 73 11.26 4.19 3.44
CA GLU A 73 12.27 5.10 3.97
C GLU A 73 11.97 5.49 5.42
N VAL A 74 10.67 5.64 5.74
CA VAL A 74 10.16 5.97 7.07
C VAL A 74 8.95 5.10 7.38
N GLY A 75 8.98 4.43 8.54
CA GLY A 75 7.89 3.55 8.99
C GLY A 75 8.06 2.09 8.62
N THR A 76 9.28 1.64 8.29
CA THR A 76 9.60 0.23 7.97
C THR A 76 9.05 -0.75 9.01
N ASP A 77 9.15 -0.44 10.31
CA ASP A 77 8.64 -1.31 11.36
C ASP A 77 7.11 -1.50 11.31
N VAL A 78 6.37 -0.48 10.86
CA VAL A 78 4.91 -0.59 10.69
C VAL A 78 4.59 -1.63 9.61
N PHE A 79 5.22 -1.52 8.45
CA PHE A 79 5.00 -2.44 7.34
C PHE A 79 5.54 -3.84 7.64
N ARG A 80 6.67 -3.95 8.36
CA ARG A 80 7.19 -5.23 8.84
C ARG A 80 6.22 -5.93 9.77
N ASN A 81 5.66 -5.22 10.76
CA ASN A 81 4.68 -5.78 11.68
C ASN A 81 3.41 -6.25 10.94
N ALA A 82 2.96 -5.50 9.93
CA ALA A 82 1.84 -5.90 9.09
C ALA A 82 2.16 -7.17 8.27
N LEU A 83 3.35 -7.23 7.67
CA LEU A 83 3.82 -8.42 6.93
C LEU A 83 3.90 -9.66 7.83
N GLU A 84 4.39 -9.51 9.06
CA GLU A 84 4.43 -10.59 10.05
C GLU A 84 3.02 -11.07 10.43
N ALA A 85 2.08 -10.14 10.65
CA ALA A 85 0.69 -10.48 10.93
C ALA A 85 0.04 -11.28 9.78
N LEU A 86 0.31 -10.89 8.53
CA LEU A 86 -0.16 -11.59 7.33
C LEU A 86 0.44 -12.99 7.19
N LYS A 87 1.76 -13.13 7.39
CA LYS A 87 2.45 -14.42 7.38
C LYS A 87 1.91 -15.35 8.47
N ALA A 88 1.67 -14.81 9.67
CA ALA A 88 1.04 -15.55 10.76
C ALA A 88 -0.39 -15.98 10.41
N ALA A 89 -1.21 -15.09 9.83
CA ALA A 89 -2.56 -15.43 9.40
C ALA A 89 -2.56 -16.55 8.33
N ARG A 90 -1.66 -16.49 7.34
CA ARG A 90 -1.49 -17.53 6.34
C ARG A 90 -1.11 -18.87 6.98
N HIS A 91 -0.20 -18.85 7.96
CA HIS A 91 0.17 -20.04 8.71
C HIS A 91 -1.03 -20.63 9.46
N GLU A 92 -1.80 -19.82 10.19
CA GLU A 92 -2.99 -20.31 10.91
C GLU A 92 -4.03 -20.91 9.96
N LEU A 93 -4.22 -20.31 8.78
CA LEU A 93 -5.04 -20.93 7.73
C LEU A 93 -4.49 -22.31 7.38
N GLN A 94 -3.22 -22.43 6.99
CA GLN A 94 -2.61 -23.72 6.65
C GLN A 94 -2.78 -24.78 7.74
N MET A 95 -2.77 -24.36 9.02
CA MET A 95 -2.98 -25.23 10.18
C MET A 95 -4.45 -25.53 10.51
N GLY A 96 -5.40 -25.06 9.70
CA GLY A 96 -6.83 -25.34 9.88
C GLY A 96 -7.51 -24.45 10.92
N ARG A 97 -6.95 -23.27 11.24
CA ARG A 97 -7.40 -22.38 12.32
C ARG A 97 -7.87 -21.02 11.78
N PRO A 98 -8.99 -20.97 11.04
CA PRO A 98 -9.47 -19.74 10.41
C PRO A 98 -9.82 -18.65 11.44
N GLU A 99 -10.30 -18.98 12.64
CA GLU A 99 -10.63 -17.96 13.64
C GLU A 99 -9.38 -17.23 14.15
N GLN A 100 -8.25 -17.93 14.26
CA GLN A 100 -6.98 -17.33 14.64
C GLN A 100 -6.42 -16.46 13.51
N ALA A 101 -6.55 -16.91 12.25
CA ALA A 101 -6.19 -16.11 11.10
C ALA A 101 -6.99 -14.80 11.05
N VAL A 102 -8.30 -14.86 11.26
CA VAL A 102 -9.19 -13.69 11.35
C VAL A 102 -8.71 -12.72 12.43
N ALA A 103 -8.43 -13.20 13.65
CA ALA A 103 -7.95 -12.34 14.73
C ALA A 103 -6.66 -11.60 14.36
N ARG A 104 -5.69 -12.31 13.77
CA ARG A 104 -4.42 -11.72 13.31
C ARG A 104 -4.63 -10.63 12.26
N LEU A 105 -5.52 -10.87 11.29
CA LEU A 105 -5.83 -9.93 10.22
C LEU A 105 -6.52 -8.69 10.76
N THR A 106 -7.53 -8.85 11.62
CA THR A 106 -8.26 -7.75 12.24
C THR A 106 -7.37 -6.88 13.11
N ASP A 107 -6.49 -7.49 13.92
CA ASP A 107 -5.56 -6.74 14.77
C ASP A 107 -4.51 -6.00 13.94
N GLY A 108 -3.96 -6.63 12.89
CA GLY A 108 -3.00 -5.98 12.01
C GLY A 108 -3.62 -4.83 11.20
N ALA A 109 -4.86 -4.99 10.70
CA ALA A 109 -5.59 -3.92 10.04
C ALA A 109 -5.80 -2.72 10.97
N ARG A 110 -6.25 -2.97 12.21
CA ARG A 110 -6.42 -1.93 13.23
C ARG A 110 -5.12 -1.21 13.55
N ALA A 111 -4.00 -1.93 13.64
CA ALA A 111 -2.69 -1.32 13.91
C ALA A 111 -2.25 -0.37 12.77
N LEU A 112 -2.50 -0.74 11.51
CA LEU A 112 -2.26 0.12 10.35
C LEU A 112 -3.14 1.37 10.37
N GLU A 113 -4.43 1.23 10.66
CA GLU A 113 -5.36 2.36 10.77
C GLU A 113 -5.00 3.36 11.88
N GLN A 114 -4.37 2.87 12.95
CA GLN A 114 -3.91 3.68 14.08
C GLN A 114 -2.50 4.25 13.89
N THR A 115 -1.83 3.91 12.79
CA THR A 115 -0.48 4.40 12.52
C THR A 115 -0.51 5.92 12.30
N PRO A 116 0.28 6.70 13.04
CA PRO A 116 0.38 8.13 12.80
C PRO A 116 0.96 8.42 11.41
N GLY A 117 0.55 9.52 10.80
CA GLY A 117 1.04 9.93 9.47
C GLY A 117 2.55 10.18 9.42
N GLY A 118 3.06 10.45 8.21
CA GLY A 118 4.50 10.67 7.98
C GLY A 118 5.27 9.43 7.53
N LEU A 119 4.56 8.38 7.13
CA LEU A 119 5.14 7.24 6.40
C LEU A 119 5.70 7.72 5.06
N ARG A 120 6.81 7.12 4.63
CA ARG A 120 7.46 7.43 3.35
C ARG A 120 7.96 6.16 2.68
N LEU A 121 7.72 6.08 1.37
CA LEU A 121 8.22 5.04 0.48
C LEU A 121 9.26 5.66 -0.47
N GLY A 122 10.26 4.88 -0.84
CA GLY A 122 11.22 5.22 -1.87
C GLY A 122 10.60 5.11 -3.26
N GLY A 123 11.05 5.99 -4.15
CA GLY A 123 10.76 5.88 -5.58
C GLY A 123 11.75 4.95 -6.29
N VAL A 124 11.56 4.79 -7.59
CA VAL A 124 12.55 4.13 -8.45
C VAL A 124 13.81 4.98 -8.58
N ASP A 125 14.97 4.34 -8.46
CA ASP A 125 16.27 4.96 -8.72
C ASP A 125 16.56 4.92 -10.23
N PRO A 126 16.68 6.08 -10.91
CA PRO A 126 16.93 6.13 -12.36
C PRO A 126 18.28 5.53 -12.76
N ASP A 127 19.23 5.39 -11.83
CA ASP A 127 20.52 4.76 -12.10
C ASP A 127 20.49 3.23 -11.96
N ARG A 128 19.35 2.66 -11.53
CA ARG A 128 19.17 1.21 -11.23
C ARG A 128 17.93 0.62 -11.89
N LEU A 129 17.55 1.15 -13.07
CA LEU A 129 16.36 0.70 -13.81
C LEU A 129 16.45 -0.78 -14.24
N ASP A 130 17.66 -1.28 -14.46
CA ASP A 130 17.92 -2.68 -14.79
C ASP A 130 17.54 -3.65 -13.66
N GLU A 131 17.52 -3.18 -12.40
CA GLU A 131 17.14 -4.01 -11.25
C GLU A 131 15.63 -4.19 -11.11
N ILE A 132 14.84 -3.32 -11.73
CA ILE A 132 13.38 -3.37 -11.68
C ILE A 132 12.76 -3.90 -12.98
N GLU A 133 13.57 -4.15 -14.01
CA GLU A 133 13.14 -4.90 -15.18
C GLU A 133 12.79 -6.34 -14.79
N GLY A 134 11.68 -6.83 -15.31
CA GLY A 134 11.12 -8.14 -14.97
C GLY A 134 10.32 -8.18 -13.66
N LEU A 135 10.19 -7.06 -12.95
CA LEU A 135 9.39 -7.03 -11.73
C LEU A 135 7.88 -6.93 -12.05
N PRO A 136 7.04 -7.69 -11.32
CA PRO A 136 5.60 -7.53 -11.36
C PRO A 136 5.18 -6.13 -10.89
N VAL A 137 4.24 -5.56 -11.64
CA VAL A 137 3.63 -4.26 -11.36
C VAL A 137 2.31 -4.48 -10.65
N LEU A 138 2.12 -3.86 -9.49
CA LEU A 138 0.92 -3.92 -8.70
C LEU A 138 0.18 -2.58 -8.71
N ASN A 139 -1.15 -2.59 -8.59
CA ASN A 139 -1.88 -1.41 -8.16
C ASN A 139 -1.80 -1.25 -6.62
N LEU A 140 -2.35 -0.14 -6.10
CA LEU A 140 -2.41 0.10 -4.64
C LEU A 140 -3.20 -0.95 -3.84
N HIS A 141 -4.01 -1.77 -4.49
CA HIS A 141 -4.77 -2.86 -3.87
C HIS A 141 -4.01 -4.20 -3.92
N GLY A 142 -2.76 -4.21 -4.39
CA GLY A 142 -1.95 -5.42 -4.51
C GLY A 142 -2.38 -6.35 -5.65
N HIS A 143 -3.22 -5.87 -6.58
CA HIS A 143 -3.50 -6.60 -7.81
C HIS A 143 -2.34 -6.45 -8.78
N GLU A 144 -1.88 -7.56 -9.32
CA GLU A 144 -0.92 -7.57 -10.41
C GLU A 144 -1.58 -7.04 -11.69
N LEU A 145 -0.90 -6.08 -12.30
CA LEU A 145 -1.31 -5.41 -13.53
C LEU A 145 -0.52 -5.93 -14.73
N GLY A 146 0.70 -6.42 -14.52
CA GLY A 146 1.63 -6.80 -15.58
C GLY A 146 3.07 -6.85 -15.07
N GLU A 147 4.02 -6.74 -15.99
CA GLU A 147 5.46 -6.81 -15.70
C GLU A 147 6.22 -5.68 -16.40
N ILE A 148 7.30 -5.19 -15.79
CA ILE A 148 8.20 -4.23 -16.43
C ILE A 148 9.04 -4.94 -17.48
N VAL A 149 8.84 -4.64 -18.77
CA VAL A 149 9.58 -5.24 -19.90
C VAL A 149 10.70 -4.35 -20.45
N GLY A 150 11.07 -3.33 -19.68
CA GLY A 150 12.22 -2.47 -19.95
C GLY A 150 11.87 -1.00 -20.08
N PHE A 151 12.87 -0.22 -20.51
CA PHE A 151 12.85 1.24 -20.43
C PHE A 151 13.19 1.89 -21.76
N THR A 152 12.60 3.06 -21.99
CA THR A 152 12.94 3.94 -23.11
C THR A 152 13.22 5.35 -22.61
N GLN A 153 14.00 6.12 -23.36
CA GLN A 153 14.25 7.52 -23.04
C GLN A 153 13.10 8.38 -23.57
N GLY A 154 12.38 9.05 -22.67
CA GLY A 154 11.40 10.08 -22.97
C GLY A 154 11.98 11.49 -22.88
N GLU A 155 11.14 12.49 -23.17
CA GLU A 155 11.50 13.91 -23.10
C GLU A 155 11.80 14.36 -21.66
N ASN A 156 11.11 13.78 -20.67
CA ASN A 156 11.20 14.18 -19.25
C ASN A 156 11.97 13.19 -18.38
N GLY A 157 12.50 12.10 -18.95
CA GLY A 157 13.15 11.04 -18.19
C GLY A 157 12.92 9.66 -18.78
N ALA A 158 13.23 8.62 -18.01
CA ALA A 158 12.98 7.25 -18.42
C ALA A 158 11.47 6.93 -18.40
N ILE A 159 11.02 6.18 -19.40
CA ILE A 159 9.66 5.65 -19.53
C ILE A 159 9.75 4.13 -19.37
N ALA A 160 9.15 3.61 -18.31
CA ALA A 160 8.95 2.19 -18.10
C ALA A 160 7.88 1.67 -19.06
N ARG A 161 8.09 0.46 -19.60
CA ARG A 161 7.09 -0.23 -20.41
C ARG A 161 6.52 -1.37 -19.59
N VAL A 162 5.22 -1.33 -19.34
CA VAL A 162 4.51 -2.39 -18.61
C VAL A 162 3.76 -3.26 -19.61
N GLU A 163 4.16 -4.52 -19.73
CA GLU A 163 3.42 -5.51 -20.52
C GLU A 163 2.28 -6.10 -19.69
N HIS A 164 1.07 -6.16 -20.28
CA HIS A 164 -0.10 -6.77 -19.67
C HIS A 164 -0.97 -7.53 -20.68
N GLY A 165 -1.71 -8.54 -20.19
CA GLY A 165 -2.64 -9.37 -20.97
C GLY A 165 -2.28 -10.87 -21.01
N ASP A 166 -3.24 -11.70 -21.45
CA ASP A 166 -3.06 -13.15 -21.54
C ASP A 166 -2.09 -13.54 -22.67
N PHE A 167 -1.04 -14.31 -22.33
CA PHE A 167 -0.05 -14.93 -23.23
C PHE A 167 -0.60 -15.74 -24.43
N ILE A 168 -1.92 -15.89 -24.55
CA ILE A 168 -2.58 -16.80 -25.50
C ILE A 168 -2.92 -16.11 -26.84
N PHE A 169 -2.91 -14.77 -26.91
CA PHE A 169 -3.13 -14.03 -28.16
C PHE A 169 -1.95 -13.14 -28.50
N PHE A 170 -1.56 -13.15 -29.78
CA PHE A 170 -0.42 -12.44 -30.36
C PHE A 170 -0.35 -10.96 -29.92
N GLY A 171 0.65 -10.64 -29.11
CA GLY A 171 1.06 -9.28 -28.74
C GLY A 171 0.49 -8.83 -27.39
N GLY A 172 1.32 -8.92 -26.34
CA GLY A 172 1.04 -8.23 -25.08
C GLY A 172 0.87 -6.73 -25.34
N ASN A 173 -0.05 -6.09 -24.61
CA ASN A 173 -0.19 -4.65 -24.69
C ASN A 173 0.87 -4.02 -23.79
N GLU A 174 1.68 -3.12 -24.35
CA GLU A 174 2.64 -2.34 -23.57
C GLU A 174 2.02 -0.98 -23.22
N THR A 175 1.95 -0.66 -21.93
CA THR A 175 1.57 0.67 -21.45
C THR A 175 2.82 1.43 -21.00
N PRO A 176 3.12 2.61 -21.58
CA PRO A 176 4.24 3.44 -21.14
C PRO A 176 3.88 4.20 -19.85
N LEU A 177 4.79 4.22 -18.88
CA LEU A 177 4.67 4.95 -17.61
C LEU A 177 5.96 5.72 -17.30
N GLU A 178 5.83 6.92 -16.74
CA GLU A 178 6.98 7.71 -16.30
C GLU A 178 7.64 7.04 -15.09
N ALA A 179 8.94 6.73 -15.19
CA ALA A 179 9.63 5.93 -14.19
C ALA A 179 9.76 6.63 -12.82
N ASP A 180 9.81 7.97 -12.80
CA ASP A 180 9.89 8.79 -11.59
C ASP A 180 8.59 8.78 -10.75
N ARG A 181 7.48 8.34 -11.34
CA ARG A 181 6.19 8.18 -10.65
C ARG A 181 6.00 6.78 -10.07
N LEU A 182 6.89 5.85 -10.38
CA LEU A 182 6.86 4.48 -9.89
C LEU A 182 7.48 4.37 -8.50
N LEU A 183 6.95 3.45 -7.71
CA LEU A 183 7.52 3.06 -6.43
C LEU A 183 8.03 1.62 -6.54
N SER A 184 9.20 1.31 -5.98
CA SER A 184 9.81 -0.02 -6.08
C SER A 184 10.34 -0.54 -4.75
N GLY A 185 10.15 -1.84 -4.54
CA GLY A 185 10.75 -2.63 -3.45
C GLY A 185 10.05 -3.98 -3.33
N GLY A 186 10.64 -4.94 -2.63
CA GLY A 186 9.97 -6.23 -2.41
C GLY A 186 10.06 -7.20 -3.58
N GLY A 187 10.76 -6.85 -4.67
CA GLY A 187 10.58 -7.52 -5.95
C GLY A 187 9.29 -7.12 -6.67
N PHE A 188 8.71 -5.97 -6.33
CA PHE A 188 7.51 -5.43 -6.96
C PHE A 188 7.70 -3.95 -7.32
N VAL A 189 6.92 -3.50 -8.29
CA VAL A 189 6.70 -2.08 -8.58
C VAL A 189 5.24 -1.76 -8.28
N VAL A 190 4.95 -0.65 -7.61
CA VAL A 190 3.57 -0.21 -7.33
C VAL A 190 3.24 1.05 -8.09
N LEU A 191 2.08 1.04 -8.76
CA LEU A 191 1.49 2.20 -9.39
C LEU A 191 0.60 2.95 -8.39
N PRO A 192 0.92 4.20 -8.04
CA PRO A 192 0.00 5.05 -7.32
C PRO A 192 -1.28 5.34 -8.14
N GLU A 193 -2.40 5.55 -7.46
CA GLU A 193 -3.73 5.67 -8.07
C GLU A 193 -3.86 6.81 -9.10
N ASP A 194 -3.07 7.87 -8.93
CA ASP A 194 -3.05 9.04 -9.81
C ASP A 194 -2.31 8.81 -11.14
N ILE A 195 -1.75 7.62 -11.35
CA ILE A 195 -1.14 7.22 -12.62
C ILE A 195 -1.79 6.05 -13.31
N LEU A 196 -2.77 5.37 -12.71
CA LEU A 196 -3.40 4.20 -13.31
C LEU A 196 -3.99 4.57 -14.69
N PRO A 197 -3.40 4.09 -15.79
CA PRO A 197 -3.94 4.34 -17.11
C PRO A 197 -5.28 3.63 -17.28
N GLU A 198 -6.20 4.20 -18.09
CA GLU A 198 -7.48 3.56 -18.46
C GLU A 198 -7.28 2.12 -19.00
N ALA A 199 -6.11 1.84 -19.58
CA ALA A 199 -5.71 0.53 -20.06
C ALA A 199 -5.69 -0.58 -18.98
N PHE A 200 -5.71 -0.23 -17.69
CA PHE A 200 -5.69 -1.18 -16.57
C PHE A 200 -7.01 -1.20 -15.78
N GLU A 201 -8.06 -0.47 -16.19
CA GLU A 201 -9.34 -0.39 -15.48
C GLU A 201 -10.36 -1.48 -15.87
N SER A 202 -9.94 -2.51 -16.62
CA SER A 202 -10.80 -3.56 -17.17
C SER A 202 -11.23 -4.65 -16.17
#